data_AF-A0A2H9P5F9-F1
#
_entry.id   AF-A0A2H9P5F9-F1
#
_cell.length_a   1.000
_cell.length_b   1.000
_cell.length_c   1.000
_cell.angle_alpha   90.00
_cell.angle_beta   90.00
_cell.angle_gamma   90.00
#
_symmetry.space_group_name_H-M   'P 1'
#
loop_
_entity.id
_entity.type
_entity.pdbx_description
1 polymer ?
#
loop_
_entity_poly.entity_id
_entity_poly.type
_entity_poly.pdbx_seq_one_letter_code
_entity_poly.pdbx_strand_id
1 'polypeptide(L)'
;MSLDNTKLLDFLGEVDKELSHKIVVVVGGTAMTLVKAKPSTIDIDFTIPGEFYDEFVKAKKIVNPGFRVDLFHDGAVFTTMLPEDYLTLPTLGVLRFSQIYHSNFVILNN
;
A
#
# COMPACT_ATOMS: atom_id res chain seq x y z
N MET A 1 10.89 14.68 -0.90
CA MET A 1 11.72 13.81 -0.03
C MET A 1 11.61 12.40 -0.57
N SER A 2 12.71 11.65 -0.70
CA SER A 2 12.64 10.24 -1.09
C SER A 2 12.45 9.34 0.13
N LEU A 3 11.64 8.30 -0.05
CA LEU A 3 11.30 7.28 0.93
C LEU A 3 12.03 5.99 0.56
N ASP A 4 12.97 5.59 1.39
CA ASP A 4 13.60 4.28 1.30
C ASP A 4 12.69 3.19 1.90
N ASN A 5 13.11 1.94 1.76
CA ASN A 5 12.36 0.78 2.24
C ASN A 5 12.04 0.86 3.74
N THR A 6 12.96 1.34 4.58
CA THR A 6 12.76 1.45 6.02
C THR A 6 11.67 2.45 6.35
N LYS A 7 11.74 3.67 5.80
CA LYS A 7 10.71 4.69 6.03
C LYS A 7 9.33 4.26 5.54
N LEU A 8 9.27 3.52 4.43
CA LEU A 8 8.01 2.96 3.94
C LEU A 8 7.44 1.94 4.93
N LEU A 9 8.27 1.01 5.42
CA LEU A 9 7.82 0.00 6.38
C LEU A 9 7.39 0.62 7.71
N ASP A 10 8.10 1.63 8.20
CA ASP A 10 7.74 2.35 9.42
C ASP A 10 6.36 3.02 9.25
N PHE A 11 6.15 3.73 8.14
CA PHE A 11 4.86 4.34 7.84
C PHE A 11 3.73 3.32 7.73
N LEU A 12 3.95 2.21 7.01
CA LEU A 12 2.96 1.14 6.89
C LEU A 12 2.64 0.55 8.27
N GLY A 13 3.64 0.39 9.14
CA GLY A 13 3.45 -0.07 10.51
C GLY A 13 2.62 0.88 11.37
N GLU A 14 2.78 2.20 11.22
CA GLU A 14 1.93 3.18 11.93
C GLU A 14 0.50 3.19 11.39
N VAL A 15 0.32 3.10 10.07
CA VAL A 15 -1.02 2.98 9.47
C VAL A 15 -1.71 1.69 9.92
N ASP A 16 -1.00 0.57 9.97
CA ASP A 16 -1.52 -0.74 10.39
C ASP A 16 -2.15 -0.71 11.79
N LYS A 17 -1.57 0.07 12.71
CA LYS A 17 -2.09 0.21 14.09
C LYS A 17 -3.44 0.93 14.15
N GLU A 18 -3.74 1.76 13.16
CA GLU A 18 -4.95 2.56 13.08
C GLU A 18 -6.07 1.89 12.28
N LEU A 19 -5.76 0.80 11.56
CA LEU A 19 -6.72 0.06 10.76
C LEU A 19 -7.32 -1.11 11.55
N SER A 20 -8.64 -1.25 11.44
CA SER A 20 -9.44 -2.35 11.95
C SER A 20 -9.63 -3.48 10.93
N HIS A 21 -9.40 -3.22 9.63
CA HIS A 21 -9.58 -4.19 8.55
C HIS A 21 -8.30 -4.45 7.73
N LYS A 22 -8.24 -5.63 7.10
CA LYS A 22 -6.99 -6.31 6.75
C LYS A 22 -6.43 -6.09 5.34
N ILE A 23 -6.99 -5.16 4.55
CA ILE A 23 -6.65 -5.13 3.11
C ILE A 23 -6.39 -3.73 2.60
N VAL A 24 -5.12 -3.46 2.34
CA VAL A 24 -4.65 -2.27 1.62
C VAL A 24 -3.65 -2.70 0.56
N VAL A 25 -3.85 -2.27 -0.69
CA VAL A 25 -3.01 -2.68 -1.81
C VAL A 25 -2.04 -1.57 -2.18
N VAL A 26 -0.74 -1.84 -2.07
CA VAL A 26 0.36 -0.97 -2.49
C VAL A 26 0.71 -1.26 -3.94
N VAL A 27 0.90 -0.22 -4.75
CA VAL A 27 1.11 -0.34 -6.20
C VAL A 27 2.31 0.48 -6.68
N GLY A 28 2.74 0.27 -7.93
CA GLY A 28 3.68 1.14 -8.63
C GLY A 28 5.06 1.29 -7.98
N GLY A 29 5.59 2.52 -7.98
CA GLY A 29 6.94 2.83 -7.47
C GLY A 29 7.11 2.50 -5.98
N THR A 30 6.02 2.55 -5.21
CA THR A 30 5.99 2.10 -3.82
C THR A 30 6.20 0.59 -3.72
N ALA A 31 5.44 -0.20 -4.49
CA ALA A 31 5.58 -1.65 -4.53
C ALA A 31 7.00 -2.07 -4.92
N MET A 32 7.56 -1.45 -5.97
CA MET A 32 8.95 -1.68 -6.41
C MET A 32 9.98 -1.39 -5.30
N THR A 33 9.76 -0.36 -4.49
CA THR A 33 10.65 0.00 -3.39
C THR A 33 10.52 -0.97 -2.22
N LEU A 34 9.31 -1.43 -1.91
CA LEU A 34 9.06 -2.44 -0.87
C LEU A 34 9.72 -3.78 -1.21
N VAL A 35 9.70 -4.19 -2.48
CA VAL A 35 10.38 -5.41 -2.96
C VAL A 35 11.87 -5.20 -3.29
N LYS A 36 12.42 -4.02 -2.95
CA LYS A 36 13.82 -3.64 -3.20
C LYS A 36 14.25 -3.68 -4.68
N ALA A 37 13.29 -3.63 -5.61
CA ALA A 37 13.56 -3.47 -7.04
C ALA A 37 13.99 -2.04 -7.41
N LYS A 38 13.68 -1.05 -6.55
CA LYS A 38 14.16 0.33 -6.63
C LYS A 38 14.63 0.81 -5.25
N PRO A 39 15.67 1.68 -5.16
CA PRO A 39 16.19 2.13 -3.87
C PRO A 39 15.24 3.06 -3.09
N SER A 40 14.37 3.82 -3.76
CA SER A 40 13.42 4.72 -3.09
C SER A 40 12.27 5.17 -4.00
N THR A 41 11.19 5.68 -3.38
CA THR A 41 10.06 6.34 -4.05
C THR A 41 9.89 7.78 -3.54
N ILE A 42 9.18 8.64 -4.27
CA ILE A 42 8.91 10.03 -3.86
C ILE A 42 7.52 10.20 -3.25
N ASP A 43 6.63 9.28 -3.57
CA ASP A 43 5.23 9.20 -3.18
C ASP A 43 4.84 7.74 -2.91
N ILE A 44 3.71 7.61 -2.21
CA ILE A 44 3.08 6.34 -1.90
C ILE A 44 1.73 6.25 -2.59
N ASP A 45 1.54 5.18 -3.37
CA ASP A 45 0.28 4.90 -4.05
C ASP A 45 -0.41 3.69 -3.43
N PHE A 46 -1.67 3.88 -3.03
CA PHE A 46 -2.54 2.80 -2.55
C PHE A 46 -3.81 2.68 -3.38
N THR A 47 -4.25 1.46 -3.61
CA THR A 47 -5.64 1.19 -3.97
C THR A 47 -6.34 0.44 -2.85
N ILE A 48 -7.54 0.93 -2.50
CA ILE A 48 -8.27 0.51 -1.31
C ILE A 48 -9.68 0.12 -1.73
N PRO A 49 -10.20 -1.04 -1.28
CA PRO A 49 -11.61 -1.37 -1.48
C PRO A 49 -12.50 -0.27 -0.92
N GLY A 50 -13.52 0.13 -1.67
CA GLY A 50 -14.33 1.32 -1.38
C GLY A 50 -14.94 1.30 0.02
N GLU A 51 -15.29 0.11 0.53
CA GLU A 51 -15.80 -0.10 1.89
C GLU A 51 -14.82 0.30 3.01
N PHE A 52 -13.50 0.27 2.75
CA PHE A 52 -12.45 0.63 3.72
C PHE A 52 -11.79 1.98 3.45
N TYR A 53 -12.19 2.67 2.38
CA TYR A 53 -11.50 3.89 1.95
C TYR A 53 -11.55 5.00 3.01
N ASP A 54 -12.73 5.25 3.59
CA ASP A 54 -12.91 6.27 4.63
C ASP A 54 -12.13 5.97 5.91
N GLU A 55 -11.99 4.69 6.25
CA GLU A 55 -11.16 4.23 7.36
C GLU A 55 -9.69 4.58 7.12
N PHE A 56 -9.18 4.29 5.92
CA PHE A 56 -7.81 4.60 5.56
C PHE A 56 -7.55 6.11 5.49
N VAL A 57 -8.49 6.89 4.97
CA VAL A 57 -8.39 8.36 4.95
C VAL A 57 -8.26 8.91 6.38
N LYS A 58 -8.97 8.33 7.36
CA LYS A 58 -8.84 8.71 8.77
C LYS A 58 -7.47 8.30 9.34
N ALA A 59 -7.04 7.06 9.12
CA ALA A 59 -5.74 6.57 9.56
C ALA A 59 -4.58 7.44 9.02
N LYS A 60 -4.60 7.74 7.71
CA LYS A 60 -3.62 8.65 7.07
C LYS A 60 -3.57 10.03 7.73
N LYS A 61 -4.73 10.59 8.13
CA LYS A 61 -4.80 11.89 8.82
C LYS A 61 -4.21 11.83 10.23
N ILE A 62 -4.43 10.72 10.95
CA ILE A 62 -3.88 10.50 12.30
C ILE A 62 -2.36 10.35 12.23
N VAL A 63 -1.88 9.46 11.36
CA VAL A 63 -0.45 9.19 11.18
C VAL A 63 0.31 10.42 10.67
N ASN A 64 -0.34 11.26 9.83
CA ASN A 64 0.22 12.49 9.27
C ASN A 64 1.66 12.31 8.73
N PRO A 65 1.83 11.58 7.61
CA PRO A 65 3.14 11.08 7.15
C PRO A 65 4.18 12.15 6.79
N GLY A 66 3.76 13.40 6.56
CA GLY A 66 4.68 14.46 6.11
C GLY A 66 5.17 14.31 4.66
N PHE A 67 4.61 13.37 3.89
CA PHE A 67 4.88 13.16 2.47
C PHE A 67 3.58 12.83 1.71
N ARG A 68 3.67 12.81 0.38
CA ARG A 68 2.52 12.54 -0.49
C ARG A 68 2.11 11.08 -0.40
N VAL A 69 0.82 10.87 -0.16
CA VAL A 69 0.16 9.56 -0.19
C VAL A 69 -1.09 9.71 -1.04
N ASP A 70 -1.13 9.03 -2.17
CA ASP A 70 -2.27 9.01 -3.07
C ASP A 70 -3.11 7.76 -2.81
N LEU A 71 -4.42 7.95 -2.73
CA LEU A 71 -5.40 6.91 -2.45
C LEU A 71 -6.34 6.79 -3.64
N PHE A 72 -6.51 5.56 -4.10
CA PHE A 72 -7.40 5.23 -5.20
C PHE A 72 -8.45 4.21 -4.72
N HIS A 73 -9.64 4.24 -5.32
CA HIS A 73 -10.73 3.35 -4.99
C HIS A 73 -10.72 2.08 -5.85
N ASP A 74 -11.10 0.95 -5.26
CA ASP A 74 -11.60 -0.25 -5.95
C ASP A 74 -10.70 -0.77 -7.08
N GLY A 75 -9.41 -0.90 -6.80
CA GLY A 75 -8.43 -1.41 -7.75
C GLY A 75 -7.99 -0.39 -8.79
N ALA A 76 -8.46 0.85 -8.74
CA ALA A 76 -7.93 1.93 -9.58
C ALA A 76 -6.48 2.25 -9.17
N VAL A 77 -5.63 2.51 -10.16
CA VAL A 77 -4.24 2.94 -10.01
C VAL A 77 -3.93 3.89 -11.17
N PHE A 78 -3.83 5.19 -10.90
CA PHE A 78 -3.73 6.22 -11.95
C PHE A 78 -4.84 6.09 -13.01
N THR A 79 -4.49 5.70 -14.24
CA THR A 79 -5.40 5.51 -15.38
C THR A 79 -5.76 4.05 -15.63
N THR A 80 -5.28 3.13 -14.78
CA THR A 80 -5.41 1.69 -14.96
C THR A 80 -6.31 1.11 -13.87
N MET A 81 -7.12 0.13 -14.23
CA MET A 81 -7.87 -0.69 -13.29
C MET A 81 -7.19 -2.03 -13.13
N LEU A 82 -7.02 -2.48 -11.89
CA LEU A 82 -6.65 -3.87 -11.61
C LEU A 82 -7.79 -4.81 -12.00
N PRO A 83 -7.48 -6.09 -12.28
CA PRO A 83 -8.50 -7.12 -12.51
C PRO A 83 -9.51 -7.20 -11.36
N GLU A 84 -10.77 -7.55 -11.64
CA GLU A 84 -11.83 -7.62 -10.61
C GLU A 84 -11.49 -8.55 -9.44
N ASP A 85 -10.67 -9.57 -9.70
CA ASP A 85 -10.24 -10.58 -8.74
C ASP A 85 -8.90 -10.23 -8.06
N TYR A 86 -8.39 -9.00 -8.17
CA TYR A 86 -7.08 -8.57 -7.64
C TYR A 86 -6.89 -8.80 -6.13
N LEU A 87 -7.97 -8.86 -5.36
CA LEU A 87 -7.94 -9.17 -3.93
C LEU A 87 -7.85 -10.68 -3.64
N THR A 88 -8.18 -11.50 -4.63
CA THR A 88 -8.28 -12.97 -4.53
C THR A 88 -7.19 -13.71 -5.30
N LEU A 89 -6.48 -13.02 -6.21
CA LEU A 89 -5.41 -13.61 -7.01
C LEU A 89 -4.24 -14.05 -6.12
N PRO A 90 -3.91 -15.36 -6.09
CA PRO A 90 -2.75 -15.86 -5.37
C PRO A 90 -1.43 -15.58 -6.11
N THR A 91 -1.47 -15.11 -7.36
CA THR A 91 -0.37 -15.19 -8.33
C THR A 91 0.17 -13.85 -8.86
N LEU A 92 -0.51 -12.72 -8.65
CA LEU A 92 0.10 -11.40 -8.89
C LEU A 92 0.67 -10.88 -7.58
N GLY A 93 1.94 -11.22 -7.30
CA GLY A 93 2.73 -10.45 -6.36
C GLY A 93 2.24 -10.36 -4.91
N VAL A 94 1.32 -11.22 -4.44
CA VAL A 94 1.28 -11.58 -3.00
C VAL A 94 2.56 -12.35 -2.68
N LEU A 95 3.70 -11.68 -2.86
CA LEU A 95 4.91 -11.91 -2.13
C LEU A 95 4.50 -11.71 -0.68
N ARG A 96 4.04 -12.81 -0.08
CA ARG A 96 4.18 -13.06 1.35
C ARG A 96 5.67 -13.01 1.63
N PHE A 97 6.26 -11.80 1.57
CA PHE A 97 7.57 -11.58 2.12
C PHE A 97 7.38 -11.78 3.61
N SER A 98 7.89 -12.93 4.03
CA SER A 98 8.05 -13.41 5.37
C SER A 98 9.03 -12.49 6.12
N GLN A 99 8.66 -11.22 6.23
CA GLN A 99 9.27 -10.15 7.04
C GLN A 99 8.34 -8.92 7.18
N ILE A 100 7.09 -8.98 6.69
CA ILE A 100 5.93 -8.21 7.18
C ILE A 100 5.04 -9.22 7.94
N TYR A 101 5.50 -9.73 9.09
CA TYR A 101 4.95 -10.99 9.62
C TYR A 101 3.53 -10.89 10.22
N HIS A 102 2.94 -9.70 10.35
CA HIS A 102 1.62 -9.52 10.99
C HIS A 102 0.72 -8.40 10.44
N SER A 103 1.07 -7.75 9.32
CA SER A 103 0.41 -6.49 8.90
C SER A 103 -0.42 -6.60 7.61
N ASN A 104 -1.40 -5.68 7.49
CA ASN A 104 -2.59 -5.73 6.64
C ASN A 104 -2.41 -5.29 5.16
N PHE A 105 -1.24 -5.56 4.55
CA PHE A 105 -0.91 -5.03 3.22
C PHE A 105 -0.73 -6.12 2.14
N VAL A 106 -1.21 -5.81 0.94
CA VAL A 106 -0.95 -6.54 -0.32
C VAL A 106 -0.06 -5.66 -1.19
N ILE A 107 0.93 -6.23 -1.87
CA ILE A 107 1.85 -5.49 -2.73
C ILE A 107 1.64 -5.97 -4.17
N LEU A 108 1.41 -5.07 -5.12
CA LEU A 108 1.30 -5.40 -6.55
C LEU A 108 2.37 -4.66 -7.34
N ASN A 109 3.20 -5.41 -8.04
CA ASN A 109 4.17 -4.87 -8.98
C ASN A 109 3.67 -5.16 -10.40
N ASN A 110 3.45 -4.11 -11.19
CA ASN A 110 3.10 -4.23 -12.62
C ASN A 110 4.32 -4.57 -13.46
#